data_AF-C5YQR2-F1
#
_entry.id   AF-C5YQR2-F1
#
_cell.length_a   1.000
_cell.length_b   1.000
_cell.length_c   1.000
_cell.angle_alpha   90.00
_cell.angle_beta   90.00
_cell.angle_gamma   90.00
#
_symmetry.space_group_name_H-M   'P 1'
#
loop_
_entity.id
_entity.type
_entity.pdbx_description
1 polymer ?
#
loop_
_entity_poly.entity_id
_entity_poly.type
_entity_poly.pdbx_seq_one_letter_code
_entity_poly.pdbx_strand_id
1 'polypeptide(L)'
;MASGGAYPVQLLHLPGGGGGGGHWSNLGAAYAAVTFLRPQGQSLVLYAAGPDGQQTRSRIVLVYPILPGDAFERLDGATLSWAEPESGAEFALCFADEAACAAVCGAISASPSSTMVSSPVAAVDGIAERLAGLRVARDEAAPAPGGPDIAARLAQLSIGR
;
A
#
# COMPACT_ATOMS: atom_id res chain seq x y z
N MET A 1 1.46 -24.13 0.95
CA MET A 1 1.22 -23.65 2.32
C MET A 1 1.98 -22.36 2.49
N ALA A 2 1.34 -21.20 2.34
CA ALA A 2 2.03 -19.92 2.51
C ALA A 2 2.21 -19.71 4.03
N SER A 3 3.43 -19.95 4.51
CA SER A 3 3.86 -19.52 5.83
C SER A 3 3.88 -17.99 5.84
N GLY A 4 2.73 -17.37 6.08
CA GLY A 4 2.57 -15.93 6.19
C GLY A 4 3.30 -15.43 7.43
N GLY A 5 4.59 -15.14 7.28
CA GLY A 5 5.36 -14.44 8.28
C GLY A 5 4.77 -13.05 8.51
N ALA A 6 4.94 -12.52 9.71
CA ALA A 6 4.73 -11.09 9.92
C ALA A 6 6.06 -10.38 9.65
N TYR A 7 6.00 -9.31 8.88
CA TYR A 7 7.16 -8.60 8.38
C TYR A 7 7.35 -7.28 9.12
N PRO A 8 8.56 -6.91 9.53
CA PRO A 8 8.81 -5.65 10.20
C PRO A 8 8.51 -4.49 9.26
N VAL A 9 7.77 -3.50 9.77
CA VAL A 9 7.34 -2.31 9.04
C VAL A 9 7.40 -1.07 9.93
N GLN A 10 7.57 0.09 9.31
CA GLN A 10 7.23 1.37 9.90
C GLN A 10 5.83 1.78 9.45
N LEU A 11 4.93 2.09 10.39
CA LEU A 11 3.59 2.58 10.08
C LEU A 11 3.61 4.11 9.96
N LEU A 12 3.16 4.62 8.82
CA LEU A 12 2.97 6.04 8.55
C LEU A 12 1.47 6.33 8.37
N HIS A 13 1.05 7.52 8.81
CA HIS A 13 -0.32 8.00 8.69
C HIS A 13 -0.35 9.44 8.21
N LEU A 14 -1.22 9.70 7.24
CA LEU A 14 -1.53 11.00 6.71
C LEU A 14 -3.02 11.27 7.01
N PRO A 15 -3.36 12.22 7.89
CA PRO A 15 -4.75 12.54 8.20
C PRO A 15 -5.51 13.00 6.95
N GLY A 16 -6.72 12.47 6.76
CA GLY A 16 -7.64 12.91 5.71
C GLY A 16 -8.31 14.24 6.09
N GLY A 17 -8.47 15.14 5.11
CA GLY A 17 -9.18 16.42 5.32
C GLY A 17 -8.70 17.58 4.46
N GLY A 18 -9.48 17.87 3.42
CA GLY A 18 -9.69 19.19 2.80
C GLY A 18 -8.52 20.19 2.74
N GLY A 19 -7.72 20.10 1.68
CA GLY A 19 -7.01 21.25 1.12
C GLY A 19 -5.62 21.52 1.68
N GLY A 20 -4.63 20.77 1.17
CA GLY A 20 -3.25 21.23 1.09
C GLY A 20 -2.36 20.87 2.27
N GLY A 21 -1.45 19.91 2.05
CA GLY A 21 -0.22 19.79 2.85
C GLY A 21 -0.34 18.97 4.12
N GLY A 22 -1.07 17.85 4.10
CA GLY A 22 -0.95 16.86 5.18
C GLY A 22 0.50 16.41 5.32
N HIS A 23 0.98 16.30 6.56
CA HIS A 23 2.30 15.77 6.87
C HIS A 23 2.18 14.30 7.28
N TRP A 24 2.96 13.44 6.61
CA TRP A 24 3.10 12.04 7.00
C TRP A 24 3.66 11.95 8.42
N SER A 25 2.87 11.40 9.33
CA SER A 25 3.26 11.17 10.71
C SER A 25 3.70 9.72 10.88
N ASN A 26 4.88 9.53 11.46
CA ASN A 26 5.37 8.20 11.80
C ASN A 26 4.74 7.73 13.12
N LEU A 27 3.94 6.65 13.06
CA LEU A 27 3.24 6.07 14.21
C LEU A 27 4.06 5.03 14.97
N GLY A 28 5.20 4.58 14.43
CA GLY A 28 6.11 3.64 15.08
C GLY A 28 6.32 2.33 14.31
N ALA A 29 7.19 1.49 14.88
CA ALA A 29 7.52 0.19 14.33
C ALA A 29 6.42 -0.84 14.67
N ALA A 30 6.11 -1.70 13.70
CA ALA A 30 5.12 -2.76 13.81
C ALA A 30 5.53 -3.98 12.99
N TYR A 31 4.72 -5.03 13.05
CA TYR A 31 4.84 -6.19 12.18
C TYR A 31 3.56 -6.38 11.38
N ALA A 32 3.65 -6.35 10.06
CA ALA A 32 2.53 -6.53 9.15
C ALA A 32 2.37 -7.99 8.72
N ALA A 33 1.14 -8.51 8.78
CA ALA A 33 0.78 -9.77 8.17
C ALA A 33 -0.61 -9.67 7.53
N VAL A 34 -0.84 -10.48 6.50
CA VAL A 34 -2.18 -10.67 5.95
C VAL A 34 -2.70 -12.00 6.46
N THR A 35 -3.83 -11.98 7.16
CA THR A 35 -4.42 -13.16 7.78
C THR A 35 -5.92 -13.18 7.59
N PHE A 36 -6.53 -14.33 7.78
CA PHE A 36 -7.98 -14.49 7.71
C PHE A 36 -8.57 -14.38 9.12
N LEU A 37 -9.33 -13.32 9.39
CA LEU A 37 -10.05 -13.10 10.65
C LEU A 37 -11.53 -13.38 10.47
N ARG A 38 -12.14 -14.14 11.37
CA ARG A 38 -13.60 -14.35 11.38
C ARG A 38 -14.26 -13.28 12.25
N PRO A 39 -15.36 -12.63 11.81
CA PRO A 39 -16.11 -12.85 10.56
C PRO A 39 -15.63 -12.00 9.35
N GLN A 40 -14.62 -11.16 9.53
CA GLN A 40 -14.21 -10.08 8.60
C GLN A 40 -13.64 -10.56 7.25
N GLY A 41 -13.12 -11.78 7.19
CA GLY A 41 -12.45 -12.31 6.00
C GLY A 41 -10.95 -12.02 6.02
N GLN A 42 -10.37 -11.78 4.84
CA GLN A 42 -8.95 -11.48 4.74
C GLN A 42 -8.67 -10.04 5.24
N SER A 43 -7.66 -9.89 6.08
CA SER A 43 -7.36 -8.62 6.74
C SER A 43 -5.86 -8.40 6.84
N LEU A 44 -5.45 -7.15 6.63
CA LEU A 44 -4.12 -6.68 6.97
C LEU A 44 -4.09 -6.40 8.49
N VAL A 45 -3.19 -7.07 9.19
CA VAL A 45 -3.07 -6.99 10.66
C VAL A 45 -1.68 -6.51 11.02
N LEU A 46 -1.62 -5.49 11.87
CA LEU A 46 -0.39 -4.99 12.43
C LEU A 46 -0.26 -5.42 13.89
N TYR A 47 0.89 -6.01 14.23
CA TYR A 47 1.25 -6.35 15.60
C TYR A 47 2.26 -5.35 16.14
N ALA A 48 2.15 -5.03 17.43
CA ALA A 48 3.13 -4.17 18.11
C ALA A 48 4.52 -4.82 18.06
N ALA A 49 5.54 -3.99 17.77
CA ALA A 49 6.91 -4.33 18.10
C ALA A 49 7.09 -4.30 19.62
N GLY A 50 7.72 -5.34 20.18
CA GLY A 50 8.15 -5.34 21.57
C GLY A 50 9.29 -4.33 21.81
N PRO A 51 9.62 -4.05 23.08
CA PRO A 51 10.66 -3.08 23.45
C PRO A 51 12.03 -3.38 22.81
N ASP A 52 12.33 -4.65 22.53
CA ASP A 52 13.59 -5.09 21.93
C ASP A 52 13.51 -5.28 20.40
N GLY A 53 12.47 -4.76 19.75
CA GLY A 53 12.23 -4.99 18.32
C GLY A 53 11.90 -6.45 18.02
N GLN A 54 11.41 -7.21 19.01
CA GLN A 54 10.91 -8.58 18.85
C GLN A 54 9.42 -8.55 18.55
N GLN A 55 8.94 -9.41 17.65
CA GLN A 55 7.50 -9.56 17.38
C GLN A 55 6.76 -10.02 18.66
N THR A 56 6.01 -9.13 19.29
CA THR A 56 5.02 -9.53 20.30
C THR A 56 3.72 -9.90 19.58
N ARG A 57 3.57 -11.16 19.16
CA ARG A 57 2.33 -11.67 18.52
C ARG A 57 1.06 -11.49 19.36
N SER A 58 1.20 -11.04 20.60
CA SER A 58 0.11 -10.90 21.57
C SER A 58 -0.67 -9.58 21.44
N ARG A 59 -0.13 -8.54 20.77
CA ARG A 59 -0.79 -7.23 20.72
C ARG A 59 -1.01 -6.74 19.29
N ILE A 60 -2.25 -6.77 18.86
CA ILE A 60 -2.70 -6.16 17.61
C ILE A 60 -2.84 -4.65 17.84
N VAL A 61 -2.27 -3.84 16.94
CA VAL A 61 -2.36 -2.37 16.97
C VAL A 61 -3.26 -1.83 15.88
N LEU A 62 -3.46 -2.59 14.78
CA LEU A 62 -4.36 -2.23 13.70
C LEU A 62 -4.88 -3.49 13.01
N VAL A 63 -6.16 -3.48 12.66
CA VAL A 63 -6.80 -4.46 11.79
C VAL A 63 -7.50 -3.68 10.69
N TYR A 64 -7.14 -3.96 9.45
CA TYR A 64 -7.77 -3.41 8.26
C TYR A 64 -8.37 -4.55 7.43
N PRO A 65 -9.72 -4.70 7.42
CA PRO A 65 -10.39 -5.63 6.52
C PRO A 65 -10.12 -5.25 5.07
N ILE A 66 -9.68 -6.21 4.25
CA ILE A 66 -9.42 -5.97 2.83
C ILE A 66 -10.73 -6.16 2.08
N LEU A 67 -11.31 -5.06 1.61
CA LEU A 67 -12.63 -5.00 0.99
C LEU A 67 -12.56 -4.82 -0.55
N PRO A 68 -13.61 -5.24 -1.27
CA PRO A 68 -13.83 -4.88 -2.67
C PRO A 68 -13.78 -3.38 -2.90
N GLY A 69 -12.85 -2.95 -3.74
CA GLY A 69 -12.65 -1.53 -4.07
C GLY A 69 -11.48 -0.87 -3.34
N ASP A 70 -10.88 -1.53 -2.34
CA ASP A 70 -9.64 -1.05 -1.74
C ASP A 70 -8.53 -1.03 -2.79
N ALA A 71 -7.90 0.14 -2.93
CA ALA A 71 -6.76 0.36 -3.79
C ALA A 71 -5.48 0.37 -2.95
N PHE A 72 -4.76 -0.76 -2.99
CA PHE A 72 -3.44 -0.86 -2.41
C PHE A 72 -2.40 -0.55 -3.47
N GLU A 73 -1.47 0.36 -3.14
CA GLU A 73 -0.40 0.79 -4.02
C GLU A 73 0.95 0.38 -3.44
N ARG A 74 1.80 -0.21 -4.29
CA ARG A 74 3.19 -0.49 -3.94
C ARG A 74 4.07 0.63 -4.50
N LEU A 75 4.75 1.35 -3.62
CA LEU A 75 5.65 2.47 -3.90
C LEU A 75 7.10 2.08 -3.62
N ASP A 76 8.03 2.56 -4.46
CA ASP A 76 9.49 2.41 -4.31
C ASP A 76 9.98 0.98 -4.00
N GLY A 77 9.20 -0.04 -4.38
CA GLY A 77 9.46 -1.46 -4.13
C GLY A 77 9.24 -1.91 -2.67
N ALA A 78 9.51 -1.07 -1.68
CA ALA A 78 9.47 -1.43 -0.26
C ALA A 78 8.36 -0.74 0.55
N THR A 79 7.49 0.06 -0.08
CA THR A 79 6.40 0.76 0.60
C THR A 79 5.05 0.28 0.07
N LEU A 80 4.10 0.02 0.97
CA LEU A 80 2.70 -0.28 0.64
C LEU A 80 1.81 0.83 1.19
N SER A 81 1.04 1.51 0.36
CA SER A 81 0.10 2.56 0.77
C SER A 81 -1.33 2.24 0.39
N TRP A 82 -2.29 2.77 1.15
CA TRP A 82 -3.71 2.74 0.82
C TRP A 82 -4.42 3.94 1.44
N ALA A 83 -5.49 4.38 0.80
CA ALA A 83 -6.41 5.36 1.35
C ALA A 83 -7.54 4.64 2.10
N GLU A 84 -7.88 5.14 3.28
CA GLU A 84 -9.04 4.72 4.05
C GLU A 84 -10.28 5.43 3.49
N PRO A 85 -11.26 4.70 2.91
CA PRO A 85 -12.32 5.31 2.12
C PRO A 85 -13.26 6.23 2.90
N GLU A 86 -13.49 5.98 4.19
CA GLU A 86 -14.49 6.73 4.97
C GLU A 86 -13.96 8.08 5.45
N SER A 87 -12.71 8.14 5.91
CA SER A 87 -12.06 9.34 6.43
C SER A 87 -11.22 10.09 5.38
N GLY A 88 -10.84 9.42 4.30
CA GLY A 88 -9.86 9.93 3.33
C GLY A 88 -8.44 10.03 3.91
N ALA A 89 -8.17 9.41 5.06
CA ALA A 89 -6.81 9.28 5.60
C ALA A 89 -6.01 8.31 4.74
N GLU A 90 -4.71 8.55 4.58
CA GLU A 90 -3.81 7.62 3.91
C GLU A 90 -2.90 6.96 4.93
N PHE A 91 -2.64 5.68 4.71
CA PHE A 91 -1.71 4.89 5.50
C PHE A 91 -0.61 4.35 4.58
N ALA A 92 0.59 4.22 5.13
CA ALA A 92 1.69 3.56 4.45
C ALA A 92 2.48 2.66 5.40
N LEU A 93 2.95 1.53 4.87
CA LEU A 93 3.85 0.60 5.52
C LEU A 93 5.18 0.60 4.78
N CYS A 94 6.23 1.07 5.44
CA CYS A 94 7.59 0.96 4.92
C CYS A 94 8.22 -0.33 5.45
N PHE A 95 8.47 -1.28 4.55
CA PHE A 95 9.11 -2.55 4.86
C PHE A 95 10.63 -2.40 4.95
N ALA A 96 11.27 -3.28 5.72
CA ALA A 96 12.74 -3.33 5.80
C ALA A 96 13.39 -3.72 4.47
N ASP A 97 12.68 -4.52 3.65
CA ASP A 97 13.18 -5.00 2.36
C ASP A 97 12.04 -5.19 1.35
N GLU A 98 12.44 -5.22 0.08
CA GLU A 98 11.54 -5.34 -1.07
C GLU A 98 10.78 -6.69 -1.07
N ALA A 99 11.43 -7.78 -0.65
CA ALA A 99 10.84 -9.11 -0.70
C ALA A 99 9.71 -9.26 0.34
N ALA A 100 9.87 -8.66 1.52
CA ALA A 100 8.85 -8.55 2.54
C ALA A 100 7.62 -7.78 2.04
N CYS A 101 7.84 -6.64 1.39
CA CYS A 101 6.77 -5.88 0.76
C CYS A 101 6.06 -6.71 -0.31
N ALA A 102 6.81 -7.33 -1.22
CA ALA A 102 6.28 -8.18 -2.28
C ALA A 102 5.47 -9.37 -1.74
N ALA A 103 5.88 -9.96 -0.61
CA ALA A 103 5.16 -11.07 0.03
C ALA A 103 3.81 -10.61 0.61
N VAL A 104 3.78 -9.47 1.32
CA VAL A 104 2.51 -8.90 1.83
C VAL A 104 1.60 -8.48 0.69
N CYS A 105 2.15 -7.79 -0.31
CA CYS A 105 1.47 -7.44 -1.54
C CYS A 105 0.85 -8.69 -2.21
N GLY A 106 1.64 -9.74 -2.46
CA GLY A 106 1.15 -10.98 -3.05
C GLY A 106 0.02 -11.62 -2.24
N ALA A 107 0.09 -11.54 -0.91
CA ALA A 107 -0.98 -12.01 -0.03
C ALA A 107 -2.26 -11.16 -0.18
N ILE A 108 -2.14 -9.83 -0.27
CA ILE A 108 -3.29 -8.93 -0.53
C ILE A 108 -3.93 -9.25 -1.88
N SER A 109 -3.14 -9.36 -2.96
CA SER A 109 -3.65 -9.65 -4.31
C SER A 109 -4.25 -11.04 -4.48
N ALA A 110 -3.87 -12.01 -3.63
CA ALA A 110 -4.51 -13.31 -3.59
C ALA A 110 -5.93 -13.26 -2.99
N SER A 111 -6.34 -12.12 -2.42
CA SER A 111 -7.72 -11.87 -2.02
C SER A 111 -8.59 -11.69 -3.28
N PRO A 112 -9.66 -12.48 -3.47
CA PRO A 112 -10.61 -12.28 -4.56
C PRO A 112 -11.36 -10.95 -4.47
N SER A 113 -11.17 -10.21 -3.37
CA SER A 113 -11.81 -8.94 -3.07
C SER A 113 -10.88 -7.74 -3.20
N SER A 114 -9.59 -7.86 -3.54
CA SER A 114 -8.69 -6.70 -3.58
C SER A 114 -8.21 -6.35 -5.00
N THR A 115 -8.10 -5.05 -5.30
CA THR A 115 -7.45 -4.54 -6.50
C THR A 115 -6.11 -3.90 -6.10
N MET A 116 -5.00 -4.53 -6.47
CA MET A 116 -3.68 -3.91 -6.31
C MET A 116 -3.34 -3.08 -7.54
N VAL A 117 -2.94 -1.83 -7.31
CA VAL A 117 -2.41 -0.95 -8.35
C VAL A 117 -0.89 -0.89 -8.18
N SER A 118 -0.17 -1.67 -8.99
CA SER A 118 1.28 -1.56 -9.05
C SER A 118 1.65 -0.34 -9.90
N SER A 119 2.17 0.71 -9.27
CA SER A 119 2.83 1.79 -10.01
C SER A 119 4.11 1.22 -10.66
N PRO A 120 4.27 1.28 -12.00
CA PRO A 120 5.41 0.66 -12.66
C PRO A 120 6.66 1.53 -12.53
N VAL A 121 7.76 0.94 -12.05
CA VAL A 121 9.12 1.38 -12.42
C VAL A 121 9.23 1.20 -13.94
N ALA A 122 9.60 2.26 -14.65
CA ALA A 122 9.61 2.31 -16.10
C ALA A 122 10.50 1.23 -16.74
N ALA A 123 9.87 0.35 -17.53
CA ALA A 123 10.33 -0.24 -18.80
C ALA A 123 9.72 -1.64 -19.02
N VAL A 124 8.52 -1.68 -19.64
CA VAL A 124 8.16 -2.77 -20.57
C VAL A 124 7.51 -2.14 -21.79
N ASP A 125 8.36 -1.55 -22.64
CA ASP A 125 8.05 -1.30 -24.04
C ASP A 125 7.55 -2.59 -24.70
N GLY A 126 6.33 -2.57 -25.25
CA GLY A 126 5.82 -3.64 -26.13
C GLY A 126 4.64 -4.48 -25.63
N ILE A 127 4.02 -4.18 -24.48
CA ILE A 127 2.83 -4.92 -24.00
C ILE A 127 1.49 -4.18 -24.22
N ALA A 128 1.42 -2.84 -24.34
CA ALA A 128 0.14 -2.14 -24.58
C ALA A 128 -0.27 -2.02 -26.06
N GLU A 129 0.68 -2.03 -27.00
CA GLU A 129 0.41 -2.27 -28.44
C GLU A 129 -0.22 -3.65 -28.64
N ARG A 130 0.10 -4.59 -27.74
CA ARG A 130 -0.74 -5.76 -27.50
C ARG A 130 -2.02 -5.34 -26.78
N LEU A 131 -3.06 -5.30 -27.60
CA LEU A 131 -4.42 -5.71 -27.28
C LEU A 131 -5.26 -4.62 -26.57
N ALA A 132 -5.30 -3.36 -27.02
CA ALA A 132 -5.65 -2.90 -28.37
C ALA A 132 -6.94 -3.52 -29.00
N GLY A 133 -7.38 -4.71 -28.58
CA GLY A 133 -8.57 -5.39 -29.13
C GLY A 133 -9.82 -5.30 -28.24
N LEU A 134 -9.70 -4.81 -27.00
CA LEU A 134 -10.79 -4.78 -26.02
C LEU A 134 -11.58 -3.46 -25.98
N ARG A 135 -11.15 -2.44 -26.74
CA ARG A 135 -11.79 -1.12 -26.87
C ARG A 135 -12.89 -1.11 -27.94
N VAL A 136 -13.93 -1.91 -27.75
CA VAL A 136 -15.15 -1.90 -28.60
C VAL A 136 -16.04 -0.68 -28.36
N ALA A 137 -15.76 0.20 -27.40
CA ALA A 137 -16.72 1.23 -27.07
C ALA A 137 -16.08 2.56 -26.71
N ARG A 138 -16.69 3.62 -27.27
CA ARG A 138 -16.69 5.01 -26.81
C ARG A 138 -15.49 5.81 -27.31
N ASP A 139 -15.52 6.38 -28.51
CA ASP A 139 -16.40 7.47 -28.97
C ASP A 139 -16.35 8.69 -28.02
N GLU A 140 -15.71 9.73 -28.56
CA GLU A 140 -15.55 11.13 -28.15
C GLU A 140 -14.82 11.56 -26.85
N ALA A 141 -13.91 12.52 -27.08
CA ALA A 141 -13.31 13.53 -26.20
C ALA A 141 -12.08 13.19 -25.31
N ALA A 142 -11.01 13.97 -25.54
CA ALA A 142 -9.78 14.14 -24.77
C ALA A 142 -9.67 15.60 -24.27
N PRO A 143 -8.61 16.06 -23.57
CA PRO A 143 -8.03 15.60 -22.30
C PRO A 143 -7.79 16.77 -21.29
N ALA A 144 -7.26 16.49 -20.09
CA ALA A 144 -6.43 17.45 -19.32
C ALA A 144 -5.30 16.71 -18.55
N PRO A 145 -4.03 17.19 -18.60
CA PRO A 145 -2.90 16.57 -17.93
C PRO A 145 -2.56 17.28 -16.60
N GLY A 146 -2.07 16.54 -15.59
CA GLY A 146 -1.40 17.13 -14.44
C GLY A 146 -1.55 16.36 -13.13
N GLY A 147 -0.70 15.34 -12.92
CA GLY A 147 -0.44 14.79 -11.59
C GLY A 147 0.96 15.21 -11.15
N PRO A 148 1.14 15.89 -10.00
CA PRO A 148 2.44 16.32 -9.53
C PRO A 148 3.25 15.14 -9.00
N ASP A 149 4.52 15.10 -9.40
CA ASP A 149 5.54 14.11 -9.10
C ASP A 149 5.78 13.96 -7.58
N ILE A 150 5.27 12.86 -7.02
CA ILE A 150 5.39 12.46 -5.60
C ILE A 150 6.82 12.02 -5.28
N ALA A 151 7.53 11.42 -6.24
CA ALA A 151 8.91 10.98 -6.08
C ALA A 151 9.86 12.16 -5.85
N ALA A 152 9.61 13.29 -6.55
CA ALA A 152 10.35 14.52 -6.33
C ALA A 152 10.16 15.11 -4.92
N ARG A 153 8.99 14.92 -4.29
CA ARG A 153 8.73 15.39 -2.92
C ARG A 153 9.39 14.49 -1.87
N LEU A 154 9.45 13.19 -2.10
CA LEU A 154 10.14 12.26 -1.20
C LEU A 154 11.66 12.44 -1.22
N ALA A 155 12.24 12.78 -2.37
CA ALA A 155 13.67 13.07 -2.50
C ALA A 155 14.11 14.30 -1.68
N GLN A 156 13.25 15.30 -1.51
CA GLN A 156 13.55 16.50 -0.71
C GLN A 156 13.66 16.22 0.80
N LEU A 157 13.10 15.11 1.29
CA LEU A 157 13.23 14.69 2.70
C LEU A 157 14.58 14.02 2.99
N SER A 158 15.33 13.63 1.96
CA SER A 158 16.65 12.99 2.10
C SER A 158 17.80 13.98 2.26
N ILE A 159 17.58 15.26 1.91
CA ILE A 159 18.62 16.31 1.92
C ILE A 159 18.40 17.22 3.13
N GLY A 160 18.77 16.74 4.31
CA GLY A 160 18.64 17.51 5.54
C GLY A 160 19.18 16.80 6.76
N ARG A 161 20.44 16.39 6.72
CA ARG A 161 21.24 16.07 7.91
C ARG A 161 22.49 16.95 7.91
#